data_AF-A0A1F3KXW4-F1
#
_entry.id   AF-A0A1F3KXW4-F1
#
_cell.length_a   1.000
_cell.length_b   1.000
_cell.length_c   1.000
_cell.angle_alpha   90.00
_cell.angle_beta   90.00
_cell.angle_gamma   90.00
#
_symmetry.space_group_name_H-M   'P 1'
#
loop_
_entity.id
_entity.type
_entity.pdbx_description
1 polymer ?
#
loop_
_entity_poly.entity_id
_entity_poly.type
_entity_poly.pdbx_seq_one_letter_code
_entity_poly.pdbx_strand_id
1 'polypeptide(L)'
;MKATNNKHFISSYVTQLTKINDTVVQKGKEHSYNIHGQYGHYFYQQDLRTPFFYMEGLSRIHRKIGKNSVIFENLLKLFKSVEDSFGAYDYWSGFLNLSKELKLNEKILKYLNEKFLMTLGTLENRLYSDGWVVPLHGSSFASPCCDEVLNLLKDTEWSKNDAKENAKMLAFFRDEAIKTDLKLRSGEININDTEEGVHEVRRRLRWFPIYRIALQGRLQFSKYKTGSQLSGYITPKEKSNPFNKQQSCQDGISPITIHTGAYMGMSVLIRELGEIKDKALFYELMENTCRLTGISFKAILPKIKNHSLTNQEAVRGAEKLISHFVMKENGLQILAEHFNKQIKN
;
A
#
# COMPACT_ATOMS: atom_id res chain seq x y z
N MET A 1 -11.86 -21.47 30.99
CA MET A 1 -10.42 -21.56 30.66
C MET A 1 -10.24 -22.40 29.38
N LYS A 2 -10.03 -21.77 28.21
CA LYS A 2 -9.43 -22.36 26.98
C LYS A 2 -9.54 -21.36 25.82
N ALA A 3 -8.61 -20.41 25.71
CA ALA A 3 -8.40 -19.57 24.52
C ALA A 3 -7.09 -18.78 24.66
N THR A 4 -5.92 -19.42 24.49
CA THR A 4 -4.64 -18.71 24.68
C THR A 4 -3.54 -19.02 23.68
N ASN A 5 -3.80 -19.71 22.56
CA ASN A 5 -2.71 -20.12 21.66
C ASN A 5 -2.72 -19.48 20.27
N ASN A 6 -3.37 -18.33 20.07
CA ASN A 6 -3.04 -17.53 18.87
C ASN A 6 -3.27 -16.01 19.05
N LYS A 7 -2.73 -15.45 20.15
CA LYS A 7 -2.80 -14.01 20.47
C LYS A 7 -2.11 -13.12 19.41
N HIS A 8 -1.21 -13.68 18.59
CA HIS A 8 -0.31 -12.89 17.76
C HIS A 8 -0.97 -12.31 16.51
N PHE A 9 -1.73 -13.08 15.74
CA PHE A 9 -2.37 -12.54 14.53
C PHE A 9 -3.48 -11.55 14.85
N ILE A 10 -4.30 -11.89 15.84
CA ILE A 10 -5.27 -10.94 16.37
C ILE A 10 -4.56 -9.70 16.91
N SER A 11 -3.35 -9.81 17.51
CA SER A 11 -2.58 -8.63 17.96
C SER A 11 -2.19 -7.68 16.81
N SER A 12 -1.85 -8.21 15.63
CA SER A 12 -1.54 -7.37 14.47
C SER A 12 -2.74 -6.58 13.99
N TYR A 13 -3.93 -7.21 13.93
CA TYR A 13 -5.18 -6.50 13.65
C TYR A 13 -5.53 -5.49 14.74
N VAL A 14 -5.50 -5.92 16.01
CA VAL A 14 -5.79 -5.08 17.19
C VAL A 14 -4.90 -3.85 17.18
N THR A 15 -3.61 -3.99 16.87
CA THR A 15 -2.71 -2.84 16.81
C THR A 15 -3.15 -1.80 15.78
N GLN A 16 -3.59 -2.22 14.58
CA GLN A 16 -4.05 -1.26 13.57
C GLN A 16 -5.42 -0.68 13.94
N LEU A 17 -6.34 -1.46 14.49
CA LEU A 17 -7.63 -0.98 14.99
C LEU A 17 -7.44 0.04 16.13
N THR A 18 -6.52 -0.21 17.05
CA THR A 18 -6.16 0.75 18.10
C THR A 18 -5.64 2.05 17.48
N LYS A 19 -4.76 1.99 16.48
CA LYS A 19 -4.29 3.20 15.79
C LYS A 19 -5.41 3.97 15.09
N ILE A 20 -6.34 3.27 14.44
CA ILE A 20 -7.52 3.89 13.82
C ILE A 20 -8.35 4.58 14.91
N ASN A 21 -8.70 3.84 15.96
CA ASN A 21 -9.52 4.35 17.05
C ASN A 21 -8.85 5.53 17.78
N ASP A 22 -7.55 5.46 18.08
CA ASP A 22 -6.81 6.56 18.71
C ASP A 22 -6.78 7.80 17.81
N THR A 23 -6.57 7.60 16.50
CA THR A 23 -6.60 8.70 15.53
C THR A 23 -7.99 9.34 15.46
N VAL A 24 -9.05 8.54 15.39
CA VAL A 24 -10.42 9.06 15.29
C VAL A 24 -10.87 9.69 16.60
N VAL A 25 -10.76 8.98 17.72
CA VAL A 25 -11.35 9.37 19.00
C VAL A 25 -10.48 10.36 19.77
N GLN A 26 -9.15 10.19 19.80
CA GLN A 26 -8.28 11.08 20.57
C GLN A 26 -7.90 12.29 19.74
N LYS A 27 -7.31 12.09 18.56
CA LYS A 27 -6.89 13.22 17.74
C LYS A 27 -8.08 13.98 17.16
N GLY A 28 -9.20 13.30 16.87
CA GLY A 28 -10.43 13.97 16.43
C GLY A 28 -10.92 15.08 17.38
N LYS A 29 -10.63 15.01 18.70
CA LYS A 29 -10.97 16.07 19.67
C LYS A 29 -10.25 17.40 19.39
N GLU A 30 -9.10 17.34 18.72
CA GLU A 30 -8.32 18.52 18.34
C GLU A 30 -8.96 19.26 17.16
N HIS A 31 -9.94 18.63 16.48
CA HIS A 31 -10.62 19.20 15.33
C HIS A 31 -11.91 19.91 15.77
N SER A 32 -11.88 21.24 15.81
CA SER A 32 -13.08 22.06 16.08
C SER A 32 -14.08 21.95 14.93
N TYR A 33 -15.27 21.40 15.20
CA TYR A 33 -16.36 21.27 14.23
C TYR A 33 -17.09 22.61 13.98
N ASN A 34 -16.34 23.70 13.87
CA ASN A 34 -16.88 25.00 13.49
C ASN A 34 -16.50 25.26 12.04
N ILE A 35 -17.54 25.32 11.19
CA ILE A 35 -17.54 25.36 9.73
C ILE A 35 -17.68 23.96 9.14
N HIS A 36 -18.67 23.80 8.26
CA HIS A 36 -18.98 22.57 7.55
C HIS A 36 -17.73 21.86 6.98
N GLY A 37 -17.46 20.67 7.54
CA GLY A 37 -17.07 19.45 6.83
C GLY A 37 -15.80 19.48 6.00
N GLN A 38 -14.65 19.14 6.62
CA GLN A 38 -13.45 18.60 5.96
C GLN A 38 -12.65 17.65 6.90
N TYR A 39 -13.30 16.88 7.77
CA TYR A 39 -12.61 15.96 8.68
C TYR A 39 -11.84 14.86 7.93
N GLY A 40 -12.25 14.51 6.71
CA GLY A 40 -11.51 13.57 5.87
C GLY A 40 -10.07 14.04 5.58
N HIS A 41 -9.89 15.34 5.34
CA HIS A 41 -8.57 15.95 5.16
C HIS A 41 -7.75 15.88 6.44
N TYR A 42 -8.35 16.21 7.59
CA TYR A 42 -7.67 16.14 8.88
C TYR A 42 -7.16 14.72 9.16
N PHE A 43 -8.02 13.70 9.03
CA PHE A 43 -7.60 12.33 9.28
C PHE A 43 -6.60 11.79 8.26
N TYR A 44 -6.64 12.27 7.02
CA TYR A 44 -5.57 12.00 6.06
C TYR A 44 -4.22 12.54 6.55
N GLN A 45 -4.16 13.77 7.06
CA GLN A 45 -2.94 14.35 7.63
C GLN A 45 -2.44 13.60 8.89
N GLN A 46 -3.34 12.93 9.61
CA GLN A 46 -3.00 12.07 10.75
C GLN A 46 -2.57 10.65 10.37
N ASP A 47 -2.33 10.38 9.08
CA ASP A 47 -1.91 9.07 8.54
C ASP A 47 -2.95 7.95 8.75
N LEU A 48 -4.26 8.29 8.74
CA LEU A 48 -5.33 7.30 8.94
C LEU A 48 -5.38 6.24 7.83
N ARG A 49 -4.89 6.56 6.63
CA ARG A 49 -4.82 5.62 5.48
C ARG A 49 -3.94 4.40 5.78
N THR A 50 -2.80 4.60 6.44
CA THR A 50 -1.78 3.56 6.60
C THR A 50 -2.30 2.33 7.37
N PRO A 51 -2.99 2.47 8.51
CA PRO A 51 -3.65 1.35 9.19
C PRO A 51 -4.61 0.56 8.30
N PHE A 52 -5.46 1.22 7.50
CA PHE A 52 -6.37 0.54 6.56
C PHE A 52 -5.61 -0.31 5.55
N PHE A 53 -4.49 0.22 5.05
CA PHE A 53 -3.69 -0.48 4.07
C PHE A 53 -3.00 -1.74 4.64
N TYR A 54 -2.57 -1.68 5.91
CA TYR A 54 -2.04 -2.84 6.62
C TYR A 54 -3.13 -3.88 6.93
N MET A 55 -4.34 -3.43 7.28
CA MET A 55 -5.50 -4.30 7.50
C MET A 55 -5.96 -5.00 6.21
N GLU A 56 -5.90 -4.30 5.08
CA GLU A 56 -6.07 -4.89 3.75
C GLU A 56 -5.03 -5.99 3.52
N GLY A 57 -3.76 -5.70 3.79
CA GLY A 57 -2.65 -6.65 3.68
C GLY A 57 -2.86 -7.92 4.50
N LEU A 58 -3.21 -7.78 5.79
CA LEU A 58 -3.52 -8.91 6.67
C LEU A 58 -4.69 -9.75 6.13
N SER A 59 -5.73 -9.09 5.64
CA SER A 59 -6.94 -9.77 5.13
C SER A 59 -6.65 -10.52 3.83
N ARG A 60 -5.76 -10.00 2.97
CA ARG A 60 -5.28 -10.72 1.78
C ARG A 60 -4.51 -12.00 2.12
N ILE A 61 -3.73 -12.00 3.22
CA ILE A 61 -3.04 -13.19 3.71
C ILE A 61 -4.07 -14.19 4.25
N HIS A 62 -4.86 -13.78 5.23
CA HIS A 62 -5.75 -14.69 5.96
C HIS A 62 -6.88 -15.27 5.12
N ARG A 63 -7.37 -14.56 4.09
CA ARG A 63 -8.33 -15.13 3.14
C ARG A 63 -7.76 -16.33 2.36
N LYS A 64 -6.42 -16.40 2.21
CA LYS A 64 -5.73 -17.46 1.46
C LYS A 64 -5.21 -18.58 2.34
N ILE A 65 -4.86 -18.31 3.60
CA ILE A 65 -4.26 -19.32 4.49
C ILE A 65 -5.22 -19.88 5.55
N GLY A 66 -6.24 -19.11 5.94
CA GLY A 66 -7.15 -19.41 7.05
C GLY A 66 -8.34 -20.30 6.65
N LYS A 67 -9.02 -20.84 7.65
CA LYS A 67 -10.33 -21.51 7.46
C LYS A 67 -11.47 -20.51 7.24
N ASN A 68 -11.31 -19.28 7.72
CA ASN A 68 -12.33 -18.24 7.70
C ASN A 68 -12.22 -17.34 6.46
N SER A 69 -12.02 -17.95 5.28
CA SER A 69 -11.74 -17.20 4.05
C SER A 69 -12.83 -16.18 3.70
N VAL A 70 -14.10 -16.52 3.95
CA VAL A 70 -15.26 -15.63 3.72
C VAL A 70 -15.22 -14.40 4.63
N ILE A 71 -14.90 -14.58 5.93
CA ILE A 71 -14.76 -13.47 6.88
C ILE A 71 -13.68 -12.50 6.39
N PHE A 72 -12.50 -13.03 6.04
CA PHE A 72 -11.39 -12.21 5.58
C PHE A 72 -11.59 -11.61 4.19
N GLU A 73 -12.43 -12.19 3.33
CA GLU A 73 -12.83 -11.58 2.06
C GLU A 73 -13.76 -10.37 2.30
N ASN A 74 -14.67 -10.44 3.27
CA ASN A 74 -15.52 -9.31 3.63
C ASN A 74 -14.72 -8.19 4.30
N LEU A 75 -13.83 -8.53 5.24
CA LEU A 75 -12.91 -7.58 5.84
C LEU A 75 -12.00 -6.92 4.80
N LEU A 76 -11.49 -7.70 3.84
CA LEU A 76 -10.70 -7.17 2.74
C LEU A 76 -11.47 -6.09 1.96
N LYS A 77 -12.72 -6.36 1.57
CA LYS A 77 -13.56 -5.39 0.85
C LYS A 77 -13.79 -4.12 1.67
N LEU A 78 -14.04 -4.28 2.97
CA LEU A 78 -14.26 -3.17 3.90
C LEU A 78 -13.02 -2.27 4.04
N PHE A 79 -11.82 -2.84 4.22
CA PHE A 79 -10.60 -2.02 4.33
C PHE A 79 -10.20 -1.41 2.99
N LYS A 80 -10.38 -2.17 1.90
CA LYS A 80 -10.07 -1.73 0.55
C LYS A 80 -10.94 -0.55 0.12
N SER A 81 -12.24 -0.55 0.44
CA SER A 81 -13.13 0.57 0.07
C SER A 81 -12.65 1.90 0.68
N VAL A 82 -12.16 1.86 1.92
CA VAL A 82 -11.62 3.03 2.62
C VAL A 82 -10.25 3.42 2.06
N GLU A 83 -9.35 2.45 1.85
CA GLU A 83 -8.01 2.71 1.27
C GLU A 83 -8.10 3.31 -0.13
N ASP A 84 -8.95 2.75 -1.00
CA ASP A 84 -9.19 3.25 -2.35
C ASP A 84 -9.72 4.70 -2.31
N SER A 85 -10.61 5.03 -1.36
CA SER A 85 -11.14 6.39 -1.19
C SER A 85 -10.04 7.38 -0.76
N PHE A 86 -9.17 6.97 0.17
CA PHE A 86 -7.98 7.76 0.52
C PHE A 86 -7.01 7.89 -0.66
N GLY A 87 -6.82 6.84 -1.45
CA GLY A 87 -5.97 6.86 -2.64
C GLY A 87 -6.46 7.83 -3.71
N ALA A 88 -7.78 7.89 -3.93
CA ALA A 88 -8.39 8.86 -4.85
C ALA A 88 -8.21 10.30 -4.34
N TYR A 89 -8.42 10.54 -3.04
CA TYR A 89 -8.18 11.84 -2.43
C TYR A 89 -6.71 12.28 -2.54
N ASP A 90 -5.76 11.39 -2.21
CA ASP A 90 -4.30 11.62 -2.29
C ASP A 90 -3.87 12.01 -3.71
N TYR A 91 -4.37 11.30 -4.72
CA TYR A 91 -4.12 11.58 -6.14
C TYR A 91 -4.46 13.04 -6.51
N TRP A 92 -5.68 13.50 -6.20
CA TRP A 92 -6.11 14.85 -6.57
C TRP A 92 -5.45 15.93 -5.71
N SER A 93 -5.27 15.66 -4.41
CA SER A 93 -4.58 16.56 -3.50
C SER A 93 -3.14 16.81 -3.95
N GLY A 94 -2.38 15.74 -4.25
CA GLY A 94 -1.01 15.82 -4.72
C GLY A 94 -0.87 16.62 -6.01
N PHE A 95 -1.70 16.33 -7.03
CA PHE A 95 -1.62 17.04 -8.30
C PHE A 95 -2.14 18.48 -8.26
N LEU A 96 -3.13 18.77 -7.41
CA LEU A 96 -3.54 20.15 -7.16
C LEU A 96 -2.40 20.97 -6.53
N ASN A 97 -1.72 20.42 -5.52
CA ASN A 97 -0.60 21.08 -4.86
C ASN A 97 0.57 21.33 -5.82
N LEU A 98 0.99 20.30 -6.57
CA LEU A 98 2.02 20.45 -7.59
C LEU A 98 1.63 21.50 -8.65
N SER A 99 0.38 21.51 -9.10
CA SER A 99 -0.10 22.49 -10.08
C SER A 99 -0.09 23.92 -9.54
N LYS A 100 -0.37 24.11 -8.25
CA LYS A 100 -0.25 25.41 -7.57
C LYS A 100 1.22 25.86 -7.49
N GLU A 101 2.12 24.96 -7.10
CA GLU A 101 3.57 25.22 -7.04
C GLU A 101 4.14 25.65 -8.40
N LEU A 102 3.71 24.97 -9.47
CA LEU A 102 4.07 25.28 -10.85
C LEU A 102 3.38 26.54 -11.40
N LYS A 103 2.50 27.18 -10.62
CA LYS A 103 1.73 28.38 -10.99
C LYS A 103 1.04 28.19 -12.34
N LEU A 104 0.29 27.08 -12.46
CA LEU A 104 -0.49 26.78 -13.67
C LEU A 104 -1.69 27.73 -13.80
N ASN A 105 -2.33 27.70 -14.96
CA ASN A 105 -3.46 28.58 -15.28
C ASN A 105 -4.63 28.38 -14.29
N GLU A 106 -5.31 29.46 -13.92
CA GLU A 106 -6.42 29.42 -12.95
C GLU A 106 -7.56 28.49 -13.37
N LYS A 107 -7.85 28.34 -14.67
CA LYS A 107 -8.86 27.38 -15.14
C LYS A 107 -8.47 25.94 -14.85
N ILE A 108 -7.18 25.61 -14.98
CA ILE A 108 -6.64 24.29 -14.61
C ILE A 108 -6.77 24.09 -13.10
N LEU A 109 -6.33 25.08 -12.30
CA LEU A 109 -6.40 25.01 -10.84
C LEU A 109 -7.84 24.85 -10.34
N LYS A 110 -8.79 25.57 -10.95
CA LYS A 110 -10.21 25.45 -10.63
C LYS A 110 -10.74 24.04 -10.90
N TYR A 111 -10.45 23.48 -12.09
CA TYR A 111 -10.86 22.11 -12.43
C TYR A 111 -10.31 21.08 -11.43
N LEU A 112 -9.01 21.16 -11.13
CA LEU A 112 -8.37 20.24 -10.18
C LEU A 112 -8.95 20.40 -8.76
N ASN A 113 -9.25 21.63 -8.35
CA ASN A 113 -9.87 21.90 -7.05
C ASN A 113 -11.29 21.31 -6.94
N GLU A 114 -12.09 21.39 -8.01
CA GLU A 114 -13.40 20.74 -8.06
C GLU A 114 -13.29 19.21 -7.89
N LYS A 115 -12.35 18.58 -8.59
CA LYS A 115 -12.10 17.13 -8.46
C LYS A 115 -11.58 16.74 -7.08
N PHE A 116 -10.67 17.52 -6.53
CA PHE A 116 -10.19 17.37 -5.15
C PHE A 116 -11.36 17.39 -4.14
N LEU A 117 -12.23 18.40 -4.20
CA LEU A 117 -13.39 18.51 -3.31
C LEU A 117 -14.38 17.35 -3.48
N MET A 118 -14.62 16.88 -4.71
CA MET A 118 -15.45 15.70 -4.96
C MET A 118 -14.88 14.44 -4.29
N THR A 119 -13.56 14.21 -4.39
CA THR A 119 -12.92 13.06 -3.75
C THR A 119 -12.85 13.17 -2.24
N LEU A 120 -12.72 14.39 -1.69
CA LEU A 120 -12.82 14.63 -0.26
C LEU A 120 -14.22 14.25 0.26
N GLY A 121 -15.29 14.73 -0.38
CA GLY A 121 -16.66 14.34 0.01
C GLY A 121 -16.92 12.83 -0.12
N THR A 122 -16.34 12.18 -1.13
CA THR A 122 -16.43 10.71 -1.29
C THR A 122 -15.74 9.98 -0.14
N LEU A 123 -14.53 10.42 0.24
CA LEU A 123 -13.79 9.88 1.37
C LEU A 123 -14.56 10.04 2.68
N GLU A 124 -15.09 11.24 2.94
CA GLU A 124 -15.87 11.51 4.14
C GLU A 124 -17.13 10.66 4.22
N ASN A 125 -17.89 10.61 3.11
CA ASN A 125 -19.06 9.75 3.03
C ASN A 125 -18.70 8.29 3.29
N ARG A 126 -17.57 7.79 2.75
CA ARG A 126 -17.10 6.42 2.99
C ARG A 126 -16.75 6.18 4.46
N LEU A 127 -16.00 7.08 5.08
CA LEU A 127 -15.62 6.97 6.49
C LEU A 127 -16.84 6.98 7.41
N TYR A 128 -17.85 7.80 7.09
CA TYR A 128 -19.10 7.90 7.83
C TYR A 128 -20.01 6.70 7.59
N SER A 129 -20.28 6.33 6.33
CA SER A 129 -21.24 5.28 5.96
C SER A 129 -20.84 3.92 6.49
N ASP A 130 -19.53 3.65 6.49
CA ASP A 130 -18.98 2.39 6.96
C ASP A 130 -18.75 2.42 8.49
N GLY A 131 -19.07 3.52 9.18
CA GLY A 131 -18.98 3.63 10.65
C GLY A 131 -17.56 3.80 11.21
N TRP A 132 -16.59 4.19 10.38
CA TRP A 132 -15.20 4.43 10.82
C TRP A 132 -15.03 5.75 11.55
N VAL A 133 -15.76 6.78 11.11
CA VAL A 133 -15.74 8.13 11.69
C VAL A 133 -17.17 8.64 11.82
N VAL A 134 -17.67 8.66 13.06
CA VAL A 134 -19.01 9.18 13.38
C VAL A 134 -18.86 10.43 14.23
N PRO A 135 -19.18 11.63 13.70
CA PRO A 135 -19.20 12.85 14.49
C PRO A 135 -20.23 12.78 15.61
N LEU A 136 -19.84 13.24 16.80
CA LEU A 136 -20.68 13.35 18.00
C LEU A 136 -20.87 14.83 18.39
N HIS A 137 -21.77 15.09 19.33
CA HIS A 137 -21.91 16.43 19.92
C HIS A 137 -20.57 16.91 20.55
N GLY A 138 -20.21 18.18 20.32
CA GLY A 138 -19.06 18.81 20.95
C GLY A 138 -17.69 18.44 20.36
N SER A 139 -17.57 18.37 19.02
CA SER A 139 -16.30 18.12 18.31
C SER A 139 -15.62 16.79 18.67
N SER A 140 -16.42 15.77 19.02
CA SER A 140 -15.94 14.43 19.32
C SER A 140 -16.27 13.47 18.18
N PHE A 141 -15.54 12.37 18.08
CA PHE A 141 -15.77 11.33 17.08
C PHE A 141 -15.78 9.95 17.72
N ALA A 142 -16.54 9.03 17.13
CA ALA A 142 -16.57 7.62 17.46
C ALA A 142 -16.22 6.76 16.24
N SER A 143 -15.82 5.51 16.50
CA SER A 143 -15.50 4.52 15.48
C SER A 143 -16.22 3.19 15.75
N PRO A 144 -17.56 3.13 15.68
CA PRO A 144 -18.31 1.89 15.95
C PRO A 144 -17.86 0.71 15.10
N CYS A 145 -17.43 0.95 13.85
CA CYS A 145 -16.90 -0.10 12.99
C CYS A 145 -15.60 -0.72 13.54
N CYS A 146 -14.76 0.04 14.27
CA CYS A 146 -13.60 -0.53 14.96
C CYS A 146 -14.03 -1.60 15.96
N ASP A 147 -15.08 -1.34 16.75
CA ASP A 147 -15.59 -2.27 17.76
C ASP A 147 -16.21 -3.51 17.12
N GLU A 148 -17.00 -3.33 16.06
CA GLU A 148 -17.60 -4.42 15.30
C GLU A 148 -16.54 -5.37 14.72
N VAL A 149 -15.52 -4.81 14.05
CA VAL A 149 -14.41 -5.60 13.50
C VAL A 149 -13.62 -6.29 14.62
N LEU A 150 -13.37 -5.59 15.73
CA LEU A 150 -12.66 -6.17 16.87
C LEU A 150 -13.41 -7.37 17.45
N ASN A 151 -14.73 -7.27 17.62
CA ASN A 151 -15.56 -8.35 18.13
C ASN A 151 -15.60 -9.54 17.16
N LEU A 152 -15.77 -9.28 15.85
CA LEU A 152 -15.70 -10.31 14.82
C LEU A 152 -14.36 -11.08 14.85
N LEU A 153 -13.24 -10.38 15.04
CA LEU A 153 -11.91 -11.01 15.12
C LEU A 153 -11.70 -11.84 16.40
N LYS A 154 -12.33 -11.45 17.52
CA LYS A 154 -12.32 -12.23 18.77
C LYS A 154 -13.08 -13.55 18.61
N ASP A 155 -14.18 -13.52 17.88
CA ASP A 155 -15.04 -14.68 17.65
C ASP A 155 -14.53 -15.59 16.52
N THR A 156 -13.54 -15.13 15.76
CA THR A 156 -12.92 -15.89 14.67
C THR A 156 -12.10 -17.08 15.19
N GLU A 157 -12.29 -18.28 14.61
CA GLU A 157 -11.46 -19.45 14.92
C GLU A 157 -10.06 -19.30 14.30
N TRP A 158 -9.10 -18.85 15.10
CA TRP A 158 -7.68 -18.81 14.70
C TRP A 158 -7.05 -20.20 14.72
N SER A 159 -6.02 -20.42 13.89
CA SER A 159 -5.22 -21.67 13.93
C SER A 159 -4.66 -21.89 15.34
N LYS A 160 -4.38 -23.14 15.72
CA LYS A 160 -3.70 -23.44 17.00
C LYS A 160 -2.29 -23.96 16.80
N ASN A 161 -1.83 -24.04 15.55
CA ASN A 161 -0.55 -24.61 15.17
C ASN A 161 0.22 -23.57 14.34
N ASP A 162 1.15 -22.89 15.00
CA ASP A 162 1.98 -21.84 14.41
C ASP A 162 2.89 -22.37 13.29
N ALA A 163 3.40 -23.60 13.39
CA ALA A 163 4.25 -24.18 12.36
C ALA A 163 3.48 -24.42 11.06
N LYS A 164 2.27 -24.99 11.15
CA LYS A 164 1.38 -25.20 9.99
C LYS A 164 0.96 -23.87 9.37
N GLU A 165 0.72 -22.85 10.19
CA GLU A 165 0.37 -21.52 9.71
C GLU A 165 1.56 -20.81 9.05
N ASN A 166 2.77 -20.93 9.62
CA ASN A 166 4.02 -20.47 9.00
C ASN A 166 4.25 -21.12 7.63
N ALA A 167 4.06 -22.44 7.51
CA ALA A 167 4.19 -23.15 6.24
C ALA A 167 3.21 -22.61 5.19
N LYS A 168 1.96 -22.31 5.58
CA LYS A 168 0.98 -21.69 4.68
C LYS A 168 1.34 -20.25 4.30
N MET A 169 1.87 -19.45 5.22
CA MET A 169 2.36 -18.10 4.90
C MET A 169 3.55 -18.13 3.95
N LEU A 170 4.52 -19.02 4.19
CA LEU A 170 5.64 -19.25 3.29
C LEU A 170 5.16 -19.62 1.88
N ALA A 171 4.19 -20.54 1.78
CA ALA A 171 3.57 -20.91 0.50
C ALA A 171 2.88 -19.70 -0.15
N PHE A 172 2.13 -18.91 0.61
CA PHE A 172 1.50 -17.69 0.13
C PHE A 172 2.51 -16.69 -0.46
N PHE A 173 3.60 -16.37 0.25
CA PHE A 173 4.60 -15.43 -0.25
C PHE A 173 5.36 -15.97 -1.47
N ARG A 174 5.69 -17.26 -1.46
CA ARG A 174 6.26 -17.95 -2.62
C ARG A 174 5.34 -17.83 -3.84
N ASP A 175 4.07 -18.14 -3.67
CA ASP A 175 3.11 -18.18 -4.77
C ASP A 175 2.83 -16.78 -5.33
N GLU A 176 2.76 -15.74 -4.48
CA GLU A 176 2.66 -14.35 -4.95
C GLU A 176 3.91 -13.92 -5.74
N ALA A 177 5.10 -14.35 -5.33
CA ALA A 177 6.35 -14.05 -6.04
C ALA A 177 6.42 -14.77 -7.40
N ILE A 178 6.13 -16.08 -7.42
CA ILE A 178 6.08 -16.90 -8.65
C ILE A 178 5.03 -16.37 -9.61
N LYS A 179 3.81 -16.11 -9.12
CA LYS A 179 2.74 -15.56 -9.95
C LYS A 179 3.12 -14.18 -10.50
N THR A 180 3.92 -13.39 -9.79
CA THR A 180 4.39 -12.09 -10.30
C THR A 180 5.44 -12.25 -11.39
N ASP A 181 6.43 -13.10 -11.16
CA ASP A 181 7.46 -13.45 -12.14
C ASP A 181 6.85 -14.03 -13.43
N LEU A 182 5.95 -15.01 -13.31
CA LEU A 182 5.32 -15.67 -14.46
C LEU A 182 4.51 -14.70 -15.33
N LYS A 183 3.72 -13.81 -14.73
CA LYS A 183 2.94 -12.82 -15.51
C LYS A 183 3.83 -11.83 -16.27
N LEU A 184 4.97 -11.46 -15.69
CA LEU A 184 5.93 -10.57 -16.34
C LEU A 184 6.66 -11.28 -17.49
N ARG A 185 7.10 -12.52 -17.27
CA ARG A 185 7.84 -13.30 -18.28
C ARG A 185 6.96 -13.76 -19.44
N SER A 186 5.70 -14.08 -19.19
CA SER A 186 4.74 -14.47 -20.22
C SER A 186 4.18 -13.30 -21.01
N GLY A 187 4.40 -12.06 -20.57
CA GLY A 187 3.79 -10.88 -21.17
C GLY A 187 2.31 -10.71 -20.86
N GLU A 188 1.74 -11.47 -19.91
CA GLU A 188 0.36 -11.26 -19.44
C GLU A 188 0.18 -9.86 -18.86
N ILE A 189 1.22 -9.31 -18.21
CA ILE A 189 1.28 -7.89 -17.89
C ILE A 189 1.95 -7.15 -19.05
N ASN A 190 1.17 -6.38 -19.80
CA ASN A 190 1.67 -5.58 -20.91
C ASN A 190 2.39 -4.32 -20.41
N ILE A 191 3.70 -4.40 -20.24
CA ILE A 191 4.53 -3.27 -19.77
C ILE A 191 4.60 -2.08 -20.74
N ASN A 192 4.04 -2.19 -21.95
CA ASN A 192 3.87 -1.06 -22.87
C ASN A 192 2.66 -0.17 -22.52
N ASP A 193 1.89 -0.55 -21.51
CA ASP A 193 0.81 0.26 -20.93
C ASP A 193 1.27 0.83 -19.58
N THR A 194 1.03 2.12 -19.34
CA THR A 194 1.42 2.75 -18.07
C THR A 194 0.51 2.30 -16.91
N GLU A 195 -0.80 2.20 -17.10
CA GLU A 195 -1.77 1.94 -16.03
C GLU A 195 -2.02 0.43 -15.84
N GLU A 196 -2.30 -0.30 -16.92
CA GLU A 196 -2.53 -1.75 -16.85
C GLU A 196 -1.23 -2.56 -16.88
N GLY A 197 -0.12 -1.92 -17.24
CA GLY A 197 1.22 -2.50 -17.27
C GLY A 197 2.08 -2.09 -16.08
N VAL A 198 2.77 -0.96 -16.22
CA VAL A 198 3.76 -0.45 -15.26
C VAL A 198 3.18 -0.31 -13.85
N HIS A 199 1.99 0.29 -13.74
CA HIS A 199 1.32 0.46 -12.46
C HIS A 199 0.87 -0.90 -11.87
N GLU A 200 0.38 -1.85 -12.67
CA GLU A 200 0.06 -3.19 -12.19
C GLU A 200 1.31 -3.91 -11.65
N VAL A 201 2.46 -3.84 -12.34
CA VAL A 201 3.73 -4.40 -11.81
C VAL A 201 4.02 -3.83 -10.42
N ARG A 202 3.98 -2.51 -10.30
CA ARG A 202 4.21 -1.84 -9.02
C ARG A 202 3.20 -2.27 -7.96
N ARG A 203 1.90 -2.34 -8.32
CA ARG A 203 0.82 -2.72 -7.41
C ARG A 203 1.05 -4.11 -6.84
N ARG A 204 1.46 -5.07 -7.67
CA ARG A 204 1.76 -6.44 -7.23
C ARG A 204 2.97 -6.51 -6.31
N LEU A 205 4.07 -5.83 -6.65
CA LEU A 205 5.28 -5.82 -5.83
C LEU A 205 5.10 -5.10 -4.49
N ARG A 206 4.35 -3.99 -4.48
CA ARG A 206 4.06 -3.15 -3.30
C ARG A 206 3.49 -3.94 -2.12
N TRP A 207 2.83 -5.06 -2.38
CA TRP A 207 2.25 -5.89 -1.34
C TRP A 207 3.25 -6.56 -0.41
N PHE A 208 4.44 -6.90 -0.88
CA PHE A 208 5.43 -7.55 -0.02
C PHE A 208 5.89 -6.67 1.16
N PRO A 209 6.25 -5.39 0.97
CA PRO A 209 6.51 -4.49 2.09
C PRO A 209 5.33 -4.30 3.03
N ILE A 210 4.11 -4.20 2.49
CA ILE A 210 2.89 -4.06 3.29
C ILE A 210 2.70 -5.28 4.18
N TYR A 211 2.79 -6.48 3.63
CA TYR A 211 2.68 -7.72 4.40
C TYR A 211 3.71 -7.79 5.52
N ARG A 212 4.97 -7.45 5.21
CA ARG A 212 6.05 -7.49 6.20
C ARG A 212 5.78 -6.57 7.39
N ILE A 213 5.36 -5.33 7.13
CA ILE A 213 5.06 -4.36 8.19
C ILE A 213 3.79 -4.77 8.96
N ALA A 214 2.75 -5.19 8.23
CA ALA A 214 1.49 -5.58 8.84
C ALA A 214 1.64 -6.80 9.76
N LEU A 215 2.60 -7.69 9.47
CA LEU A 215 2.94 -8.85 10.30
C LEU A 215 3.91 -8.54 11.46
N GLN A 216 4.20 -7.26 11.73
CA GLN A 216 4.86 -6.79 12.96
C GLN A 216 6.13 -7.55 13.35
N GLY A 217 7.04 -7.71 12.40
CA GLY A 217 8.32 -8.39 12.64
C GLY A 217 8.29 -9.91 12.49
N ARG A 218 7.18 -10.55 12.11
CA ARG A 218 7.21 -12.00 11.79
C ARG A 218 8.06 -12.31 10.54
N LEU A 219 8.18 -11.36 9.61
CA LEU A 219 9.10 -11.44 8.46
C LEU A 219 10.41 -10.73 8.78
N GLN A 220 11.48 -11.51 8.95
CA GLN A 220 12.83 -11.04 9.30
C GLN A 220 13.77 -11.12 8.10
N PHE A 221 14.72 -10.19 8.00
CA PHE A 221 15.76 -10.28 6.98
C PHE A 221 16.67 -11.50 7.19
N SER A 222 16.96 -12.22 6.12
CA SER A 222 17.95 -13.29 6.15
C SER A 222 19.36 -12.72 6.31
N LYS A 223 20.27 -13.53 6.85
CA LYS A 223 21.70 -13.23 6.75
C LYS A 223 22.10 -13.18 5.27
N TYR A 224 23.08 -12.35 4.94
CA TYR A 224 23.62 -12.21 3.59
C TYR A 224 25.15 -12.13 3.64
N LYS A 225 25.80 -12.52 2.55
CA LYS A 225 27.24 -12.37 2.36
C LYS A 225 27.52 -11.23 1.38
N THR A 226 28.48 -10.38 1.68
CA THR A 226 28.95 -9.35 0.74
C THR A 226 29.44 -10.02 -0.55
N GLY A 227 29.06 -9.47 -1.71
CA GLY A 227 29.41 -10.04 -3.02
C GLY A 227 28.46 -11.14 -3.51
N SER A 228 27.47 -11.55 -2.71
CA SER A 228 26.40 -12.43 -3.20
C SER A 228 25.50 -11.74 -4.23
N GLN A 229 24.80 -12.54 -5.04
CA GLN A 229 23.82 -12.05 -6.00
C GLN A 229 22.82 -11.10 -5.28
N LEU A 230 22.52 -9.96 -5.91
CA LEU A 230 21.66 -8.90 -5.35
C LEU A 230 22.21 -8.15 -4.12
N SER A 231 23.44 -8.44 -3.64
CA SER A 231 24.02 -7.69 -2.52
C SER A 231 24.24 -6.21 -2.82
N GLY A 232 24.33 -5.83 -4.10
CA GLY A 232 24.41 -4.43 -4.54
C GLY A 232 23.20 -3.58 -4.16
N TYR A 233 22.04 -4.19 -3.90
CA TYR A 233 20.85 -3.49 -3.40
C TYR A 233 20.90 -3.19 -1.89
N ILE A 234 21.82 -3.81 -1.16
CA ILE A 234 21.92 -3.68 0.29
C ILE A 234 22.77 -2.45 0.64
N THR A 235 22.19 -1.28 0.41
CA THR A 235 22.85 0.01 0.61
C THR A 235 22.41 0.69 1.91
N PRO A 236 23.18 1.67 2.44
CA PRO A 236 22.73 2.48 3.58
C PRO A 236 21.38 3.19 3.33
N LYS A 237 21.16 3.69 2.10
CA LYS A 237 19.90 4.31 1.67
C LYS A 237 18.74 3.32 1.78
N GLU A 238 18.92 2.10 1.29
CA GLU A 238 17.87 1.09 1.36
C GLU A 238 17.64 0.57 2.77
N LYS A 239 18.67 0.52 3.64
CA LYS A 239 18.49 0.15 5.05
C LYS A 239 17.74 1.20 5.86
N SER A 240 17.88 2.48 5.53
CA SER A 240 17.21 3.59 6.25
C SER A 240 15.76 3.80 5.81
N ASN A 241 15.36 3.27 4.65
CA ASN A 241 13.99 3.31 4.15
C ASN A 241 13.01 2.73 5.19
N PRO A 242 11.92 3.44 5.57
CA PRO A 242 10.93 2.97 6.54
C PRO A 242 10.39 1.56 6.25
N PHE A 243 10.21 1.20 4.98
CA PHE A 243 9.71 -0.11 4.55
C PHE A 243 10.73 -1.25 4.73
N ASN A 244 11.99 -0.89 4.94
CA ASN A 244 13.12 -1.81 5.09
C ASN A 244 13.70 -1.79 6.51
N LYS A 245 13.10 -1.03 7.44
CA LYS A 245 13.51 -1.07 8.86
C LYS A 245 13.17 -2.43 9.45
N GLN A 246 14.09 -3.01 10.20
CA GLN A 246 13.85 -4.26 10.93
C GLN A 246 12.98 -4.00 12.16
N GLN A 247 11.93 -4.79 12.31
CA GLN A 247 11.11 -4.83 13.52
C GLN A 247 11.48 -6.10 14.29
N SER A 248 11.45 -6.08 15.63
CA SER A 248 11.65 -7.29 16.42
C SER A 248 10.48 -8.25 16.20
N CYS A 249 10.77 -9.55 16.16
CA CYS A 249 9.73 -10.56 16.24
C CYS A 249 9.23 -10.64 17.68
N GLN A 250 7.93 -10.83 17.89
CA GLN A 250 7.40 -11.06 19.23
C GLN A 250 7.93 -12.39 19.81
N ASP A 251 8.09 -12.43 21.13
CA ASP A 251 8.54 -13.62 21.85
C ASP A 251 7.61 -14.82 21.60
N GLY A 252 8.21 -15.99 21.42
CA GLY A 252 7.48 -17.25 21.20
C GLY A 252 7.04 -17.51 19.75
N ILE A 253 7.21 -16.55 18.82
CA ILE A 253 6.93 -16.75 17.39
C ILE A 253 8.20 -17.12 16.63
N SER A 254 8.18 -18.25 15.92
CA SER A 254 9.26 -18.56 14.96
C SER A 254 9.18 -17.64 13.74
N PRO A 255 10.20 -16.81 13.47
CA PRO A 255 10.16 -15.87 12.36
C PRO A 255 10.30 -16.59 11.02
N ILE A 256 9.64 -16.03 10.00
CA ILE A 256 9.89 -16.36 8.60
C ILE A 256 11.00 -15.44 8.12
N THR A 257 11.99 -15.99 7.41
CA THR A 257 13.04 -15.15 6.81
C THR A 257 12.71 -14.79 5.38
N ILE A 258 13.09 -13.57 4.98
CA ILE A 258 12.99 -13.06 3.61
C ILE A 258 14.38 -12.77 3.07
N HIS A 259 14.63 -13.10 1.79
CA HIS A 259 15.94 -12.89 1.19
C HIS A 259 16.26 -11.39 1.08
N THR A 260 17.26 -10.93 1.84
CA THR A 260 17.54 -9.50 2.03
C THR A 260 17.85 -8.75 0.73
N GLY A 261 18.72 -9.28 -0.12
CA GLY A 261 19.08 -8.65 -1.40
C GLY A 261 17.87 -8.51 -2.34
N ALA A 262 17.18 -9.61 -2.63
CA ALA A 262 15.93 -9.63 -3.39
C ALA A 262 14.84 -8.69 -2.86
N TYR A 263 14.60 -8.65 -1.55
CA TYR A 263 13.61 -7.74 -0.98
C TYR A 263 14.02 -6.27 -1.17
N MET A 264 15.29 -5.93 -0.93
CA MET A 264 15.77 -4.56 -1.14
C MET A 264 15.78 -4.16 -2.62
N GLY A 265 16.13 -5.07 -3.54
CA GLY A 265 16.03 -4.82 -4.98
C GLY A 265 14.58 -4.59 -5.43
N MET A 266 13.64 -5.36 -4.90
CA MET A 266 12.21 -5.13 -5.11
C MET A 266 11.76 -3.79 -4.51
N SER A 267 12.22 -3.41 -3.32
CA SER A 267 11.96 -2.08 -2.72
C SER A 267 12.43 -0.95 -3.62
N VAL A 268 13.64 -1.06 -4.19
CA VAL A 268 14.16 -0.12 -5.18
C VAL A 268 13.25 -0.07 -6.39
N LEU A 269 12.91 -1.22 -6.97
CA LEU A 269 12.04 -1.29 -8.15
C LEU A 269 10.67 -0.63 -7.89
N ILE A 270 10.02 -0.88 -6.74
CA ILE A 270 8.74 -0.26 -6.37
C ILE A 270 8.85 1.26 -6.31
N ARG A 271 9.95 1.79 -5.76
CA ARG A 271 10.18 3.24 -5.63
C ARG A 271 10.38 3.88 -7.00
N GLU A 272 11.30 3.33 -7.80
CA GLU A 272 11.61 3.86 -9.14
C GLU A 272 10.40 3.79 -10.08
N LEU A 273 9.65 2.68 -10.07
CA LEU A 273 8.39 2.57 -10.82
C LEU A 273 7.32 3.54 -10.30
N GLY A 274 7.32 3.87 -9.01
CA GLY A 274 6.45 4.88 -8.44
C GLY A 274 6.72 6.26 -9.02
N GLU A 275 7.99 6.67 -9.04
CA GLU A 275 8.42 7.95 -9.61
C GLU A 275 8.08 8.06 -11.11
N ILE A 276 8.30 6.98 -11.87
CA ILE A 276 7.93 6.92 -13.30
C ILE A 276 6.42 7.07 -13.48
N LYS A 277 5.63 6.28 -12.75
CA LYS A 277 4.17 6.28 -12.84
C LYS A 277 3.58 7.63 -12.46
N ASP A 278 4.04 8.24 -11.36
CA ASP A 278 3.49 9.53 -10.91
C ASP A 278 3.77 10.65 -11.95
N LYS A 279 4.95 10.64 -12.59
CA LYS A 279 5.27 11.59 -13.68
C LYS A 279 4.44 11.33 -14.95
N ALA A 280 4.20 10.07 -15.30
CA ALA A 280 3.38 9.71 -16.45
C ALA A 280 1.91 10.12 -16.26
N LEU A 281 1.35 9.79 -15.10
CA LEU A 281 -0.01 10.19 -14.71
C LEU A 281 -0.16 11.71 -14.69
N PHE A 282 0.86 12.45 -14.26
CA PHE A 282 0.81 13.92 -14.30
C PHE A 282 0.73 14.45 -15.73
N TYR A 283 1.50 13.89 -16.67
CA TYR A 283 1.44 14.26 -18.07
C TYR A 283 0.04 14.07 -18.65
N GLU A 284 -0.51 12.87 -18.50
CA GLU A 284 -1.84 12.50 -19.01
C GLU A 284 -2.96 13.33 -18.37
N LEU A 285 -2.85 13.60 -17.07
CA LEU A 285 -3.80 14.46 -16.36
C LEU A 285 -3.76 15.89 -16.91
N MET A 286 -2.57 16.45 -17.13
CA MET A 286 -2.41 17.81 -17.65
C MET A 286 -2.90 17.93 -19.08
N GLU A 287 -2.61 16.95 -19.94
CA GLU A 287 -3.12 16.91 -21.31
C GLU A 287 -4.66 16.89 -21.33
N ASN A 288 -5.27 16.00 -20.55
CA ASN A 288 -6.71 15.90 -20.43
C ASN A 288 -7.35 17.16 -19.83
N THR A 289 -6.73 17.73 -18.80
CA THR A 289 -7.24 18.95 -18.14
C THR A 289 -7.16 20.15 -19.09
N CYS A 290 -6.09 20.28 -19.88
CA CYS A 290 -5.98 21.28 -20.93
C CYS A 290 -7.11 21.18 -21.95
N ARG A 291 -7.41 19.96 -22.42
CA ARG A 291 -8.53 19.70 -23.34
C ARG A 291 -9.87 20.12 -22.73
N LEU A 292 -10.13 19.79 -21.47
CA LEU A 292 -11.39 20.10 -20.79
C LEU A 292 -11.56 21.59 -20.44
N THR A 293 -10.46 22.31 -20.21
CA THR A 293 -10.47 23.73 -19.81
C THR A 293 -10.27 24.69 -20.98
N GLY A 294 -9.96 24.17 -22.17
CA GLY A 294 -9.64 24.95 -23.37
C GLY A 294 -8.26 25.63 -23.32
N ILE A 295 -7.39 25.25 -22.38
CA ILE A 295 -6.03 25.77 -22.29
C ILE A 295 -5.13 24.97 -23.22
N SER A 296 -4.29 25.64 -24.03
CA SER A 296 -3.33 24.96 -24.90
C SER A 296 -2.30 24.18 -24.08
N PHE A 297 -2.21 22.87 -24.30
CA PHE A 297 -1.22 22.02 -23.63
C PHE A 297 0.22 22.47 -23.92
N LYS A 298 0.50 22.92 -25.15
CA LYS A 298 1.79 23.49 -25.54
C LYS A 298 2.20 24.69 -24.70
N ALA A 299 1.23 25.47 -24.19
CA ALA A 299 1.49 26.64 -23.36
C ALA A 299 1.95 26.27 -21.93
N ILE A 300 1.56 25.10 -21.42
CA ILE A 300 1.95 24.65 -20.07
C ILE A 300 3.12 23.68 -20.07
N LEU A 301 3.43 23.05 -21.20
CA LEU A 301 4.49 22.05 -21.34
C LEU A 301 5.86 22.50 -20.76
N PRO A 302 6.34 23.75 -20.98
CA PRO A 302 7.61 24.19 -20.40
C PRO A 302 7.63 24.19 -18.87
N LYS A 303 6.47 24.38 -18.22
CA LYS A 303 6.34 24.39 -16.75
C LYS A 303 6.33 22.98 -16.16
N ILE A 304 5.74 22.02 -16.87
CA ILE A 304 5.54 20.66 -16.35
C ILE A 304 6.66 19.69 -16.75
N LYS A 305 7.49 20.01 -17.76
CA LYS A 305 8.46 19.07 -18.38
C LYS A 305 9.37 18.33 -17.39
N ASN A 306 9.78 18.96 -16.28
CA ASN A 306 10.68 18.34 -15.30
C ASN A 306 9.94 17.43 -14.30
N HIS A 307 8.60 17.50 -14.29
CA HIS A 307 7.70 16.80 -13.39
C HIS A 307 6.81 15.79 -14.11
N SER A 308 7.00 15.63 -15.42
CA SER A 308 6.16 14.79 -16.27
C SER A 308 7.01 13.89 -17.16
N LEU A 309 6.49 12.72 -17.50
CA LEU A 309 7.04 11.85 -18.54
C LEU A 309 5.94 11.57 -19.54
N THR A 310 6.26 11.55 -20.84
CA THR A 310 5.36 10.96 -21.82
C THR A 310 5.19 9.46 -21.54
N ASN A 311 4.10 8.87 -22.02
CA ASN A 311 3.87 7.43 -21.89
C ASN A 311 5.06 6.61 -22.45
N GLN A 312 5.61 7.02 -23.61
CA GLN A 312 6.77 6.36 -24.21
C GLN A 312 8.03 6.40 -23.33
N GLU A 313 8.33 7.56 -22.72
CA GLU A 313 9.48 7.69 -21.81
C GLU A 313 9.28 6.86 -20.54
N ALA A 314 8.06 6.86 -20.01
CA ALA A 314 7.69 6.10 -18.83
C ALA A 314 7.84 4.58 -19.06
N VAL A 315 7.25 4.07 -20.15
CA VAL A 315 7.36 2.66 -20.56
C VAL A 315 8.82 2.25 -20.74
N ARG A 316 9.62 3.03 -21.47
CA ARG A 316 11.03 2.71 -21.71
C ARG A 316 11.83 2.68 -20.40
N GLY A 317 11.56 3.61 -19.48
CA GLY A 317 12.17 3.65 -18.17
C GLY A 317 11.80 2.41 -17.34
N ALA A 318 10.50 2.08 -17.30
CA ALA A 318 9.99 0.95 -16.54
C ALA A 318 10.48 -0.40 -17.08
N GLU A 319 10.46 -0.59 -18.40
CA GLU A 319 10.96 -1.81 -19.06
C GLU A 319 12.41 -2.08 -18.70
N LYS A 320 13.27 -1.05 -18.71
CA LYS A 320 14.69 -1.18 -18.34
C LYS A 320 14.84 -1.70 -16.91
N LEU A 321 14.08 -1.14 -15.97
CA LEU A 321 14.14 -1.51 -14.55
C LEU A 321 13.61 -2.93 -14.31
N ILE A 322 12.44 -3.24 -14.88
CA ILE A 322 11.79 -4.55 -14.76
C ILE A 322 12.68 -5.62 -15.40
N SER A 323 13.17 -5.39 -16.61
CA SER A 323 14.05 -6.33 -17.32
C SER A 323 15.33 -6.59 -16.54
N HIS A 324 15.90 -5.59 -15.90
CA HIS A 324 17.10 -5.77 -15.10
C HIS A 324 16.83 -6.66 -13.87
N PHE A 325 15.92 -6.25 -13.00
CA PHE A 325 15.69 -6.96 -11.73
C PHE A 325 15.01 -8.32 -11.92
N VAL A 326 13.99 -8.39 -12.77
CA VAL A 326 13.18 -9.61 -12.95
C VAL A 326 13.88 -10.55 -13.91
N MET A 327 14.24 -10.09 -15.12
CA MET A 327 14.71 -11.00 -16.17
C MET A 327 16.20 -11.35 -16.06
N LYS A 328 17.06 -10.36 -15.79
CA LYS A 328 18.51 -10.57 -15.74
C LYS A 328 18.97 -11.08 -14.37
N GLU A 329 18.43 -10.53 -13.29
CA GLU A 329 18.88 -10.86 -11.94
C GLU A 329 18.01 -11.90 -11.23
N ASN A 330 16.88 -12.30 -11.82
CA ASN A 330 15.95 -13.30 -11.28
C ASN A 330 15.46 -12.97 -9.86
N GLY A 331 15.31 -11.69 -9.53
CA GLY A 331 15.05 -11.23 -8.15
C GLY A 331 13.79 -11.85 -7.52
N LEU A 332 12.71 -12.00 -8.29
CA LEU A 332 11.46 -12.61 -7.81
C LEU A 332 11.55 -14.13 -7.64
N GLN A 333 12.31 -14.81 -8.50
CA GLN A 333 12.54 -16.25 -8.39
C GLN A 333 13.39 -16.57 -7.17
N ILE A 334 14.46 -15.80 -6.94
CA ILE A 334 15.31 -15.92 -5.75
C ILE A 334 14.48 -15.71 -4.47
N LEU A 335 13.58 -14.73 -4.48
CA LEU A 335 12.66 -14.49 -3.36
C LEU A 335 11.74 -15.69 -3.12
N ALA A 336 11.14 -16.25 -4.18
CA ALA A 336 10.27 -17.41 -4.10
C ALA A 336 10.99 -18.67 -3.61
N GLU A 337 12.18 -18.95 -4.14
CA GLU A 337 13.01 -20.08 -3.74
C GLU A 337 13.41 -19.99 -2.26
N HIS A 338 13.71 -18.79 -1.77
CA HIS A 338 14.03 -18.56 -0.37
C HIS A 338 12.87 -18.95 0.56
N PHE A 339 11.64 -18.60 0.19
CA PHE A 339 10.45 -19.04 0.93
C PHE A 339 10.25 -20.56 0.81
N ASN A 340 10.42 -21.13 -0.39
CA ASN A 340 10.21 -22.55 -0.62
C ASN A 340 11.18 -23.45 0.18
N LYS A 341 12.44 -23.02 0.35
CA LYS A 341 13.44 -23.74 1.17
C LYS A 341 13.04 -23.85 2.65
N GLN A 342 12.21 -22.91 3.14
CA GLN A 342 11.73 -22.91 4.52
C GLN A 342 10.44 -23.73 4.72
N ILE A 343 9.76 -24.15 3.64
CA ILE A 343 8.55 -25.01 3.74
C ILE A 343 8.95 -26.48 3.97
N LYS A 344 10.10 -26.89 3.43
CA LYS A 344 10.58 -28.27 3.42
C LYS A 344 11.39 -28.66 4.67
N ASN A 345 11.71 -27.67 5.50
CA ASN A 345 12.34 -27.82 6.82
C ASN A 345 11.28 -27.55 7.88
#